data_AF-A0A7Y7NYL1-F1
#
_entry.id   AF-A0A7Y7NYL1-F1
#
_cell.length_a   1.000
_cell.length_b   1.000
_cell.length_c   1.000
_cell.angle_alpha   90.00
_cell.angle_beta   90.00
_cell.angle_gamma   90.00
#
_symmetry.space_group_name_H-M   'P 1'
#
loop_
_entity.id
_entity.type
_entity.pdbx_description
1 polymer ?
#
loop_
_entity_poly.entity_id
_entity_poly.type
_entity_poly.pdbx_seq_one_letter_code
_entity_poly.pdbx_strand_id
1 'polypeptide(L)'
;MPENYRHTNISIIDESHDKLSEIQKHVNNLKEKGAGKNDLADIFFALSYFFENHLIKEELYLKSKGYPNFDNHKISHFEFIKGIERLMDNYESNVNNTLKDLDMFIGEWLHSHSSNYNRDMVDYLNQKK
;
A
#
# COMPACT_ATOMS: atom_id res chain seq x y z
N MET A 1 8.38 12.14 -1.71
CA MET A 1 8.94 10.95 -2.37
C MET A 1 9.42 11.36 -3.77
N PRO A 2 10.66 11.02 -4.17
CA PRO A 2 11.11 11.23 -5.54
C PRO A 2 10.32 10.33 -6.52
N GLU A 3 10.11 10.77 -7.76
CA GLU A 3 9.27 10.10 -8.78
C GLU A 3 9.68 8.66 -9.10
N ASN A 4 10.97 8.36 -9.02
CA ASN A 4 11.56 7.06 -9.37
C ASN A 4 11.18 5.90 -8.45
N TYR A 5 10.55 6.17 -7.29
CA TYR A 5 10.02 5.12 -6.41
C TYR A 5 8.57 4.75 -6.74
N ARG A 6 7.87 5.55 -7.56
CA ARG A 6 6.47 5.27 -7.93
C ARG A 6 6.34 4.45 -9.22
N HIS A 7 7.23 4.69 -10.18
CA HIS A 7 7.12 4.08 -11.51
C HIS A 7 8.26 3.11 -11.80
N THR A 8 7.88 1.83 -11.85
CA THR A 8 8.69 0.68 -12.20
C THR A 8 8.66 0.38 -13.70
N ASN A 9 7.79 1.04 -14.47
CA ASN A 9 7.43 0.71 -15.85
C ASN A 9 6.78 -0.68 -15.99
N ILE A 10 6.23 -1.21 -14.90
CA ILE A 10 5.51 -2.47 -14.86
C ILE A 10 4.09 -2.14 -14.38
N SER A 11 3.15 -2.08 -15.33
CA SER A 11 1.79 -1.54 -15.13
C SER A 11 1.12 -2.02 -13.84
N ILE A 12 1.16 -3.32 -13.57
CA ILE A 12 0.49 -3.92 -12.40
C ILE A 12 1.08 -3.46 -11.06
N ILE A 13 2.38 -3.15 -11.01
CA ILE A 13 3.07 -2.66 -9.81
C ILE A 13 2.76 -1.16 -9.64
N ASP A 14 2.85 -0.40 -10.72
CA ASP A 14 2.60 1.04 -10.71
C ASP A 14 1.14 1.33 -10.33
N GLU A 15 0.19 0.53 -10.84
CA GLU A 15 -1.23 0.58 -10.47
C GLU A 15 -1.46 0.33 -8.97
N SER A 16 -0.72 -0.60 -8.34
CA SER A 16 -0.77 -0.82 -6.89
C SER A 16 -0.29 0.42 -6.12
N HIS A 17 0.88 0.96 -6.47
CA HIS A 17 1.45 2.12 -5.78
C HIS A 17 0.62 3.39 -5.94
N ASP A 18 0.08 3.62 -7.14
CA ASP A 18 -0.77 4.76 -7.43
C ASP A 18 -2.07 4.68 -6.65
N LYS A 19 -2.69 3.49 -6.57
CA LYS A 19 -3.93 3.34 -5.80
C LYS A 19 -3.72 3.59 -4.31
N LEU A 20 -2.63 3.07 -3.73
CA LEU A 20 -2.34 3.33 -2.33
C LEU A 20 -2.00 4.80 -2.07
N SER A 21 -1.28 5.45 -3.00
CA SER A 21 -0.99 6.88 -2.94
C SER A 21 -2.27 7.73 -2.99
N GLU A 22 -3.26 7.31 -3.78
CA GLU A 22 -4.58 7.96 -3.83
C GLU A 22 -5.31 7.87 -2.49
N ILE A 23 -5.32 6.67 -1.88
CA ILE A 23 -5.92 6.46 -0.54
C ILE A 23 -5.20 7.33 0.50
N GLN A 24 -3.86 7.35 0.50
CA GLN A 24 -3.08 8.19 1.42
C GLN A 24 -3.41 9.68 1.24
N LYS A 25 -3.57 10.14 -0.01
CA LYS A 25 -3.99 11.51 -0.29
C LYS A 25 -5.38 11.80 0.25
N HIS A 26 -6.30 10.84 0.16
CA HIS A 26 -7.64 10.97 0.73
C HIS A 26 -7.59 11.10 2.27
N VAL A 27 -6.80 10.25 2.94
CA VAL A 27 -6.54 10.37 4.40
C VAL A 27 -6.02 11.77 4.76
N ASN A 28 -5.04 12.28 4.00
CA ASN A 28 -4.50 13.63 4.22
C ASN A 28 -5.55 14.73 4.10
N ASN A 29 -6.38 14.68 3.05
CA ASN A 29 -7.46 15.65 2.87
C ASN A 29 -8.47 15.62 4.03
N LEU A 30 -8.79 14.43 4.57
CA LEU A 30 -9.69 14.27 5.69
C LEU A 30 -9.11 14.83 6.99
N LYS A 31 -7.79 14.71 7.22
CA LYS A 31 -7.12 15.36 8.35
C LYS A 31 -7.25 16.89 8.32
N GLU A 32 -7.17 17.50 7.14
CA GLU A 32 -7.25 18.95 6.97
C GLU A 32 -8.68 19.49 7.12
N LYS A 33 -9.67 18.78 6.56
CA LYS A 33 -11.08 19.21 6.53
C LYS A 33 -11.87 18.81 7.78
N GLY A 34 -11.32 17.90 8.59
CA GLY A 34 -12.05 17.20 9.63
C GLY A 34 -12.83 16.02 9.06
N ALA A 35 -12.95 14.97 9.85
CA ALA A 35 -13.57 13.72 9.44
C ALA A 35 -14.46 13.15 10.55
N GLY A 36 -15.49 12.43 10.14
CA GLY A 36 -16.34 11.64 11.02
C GLY A 36 -15.98 10.15 10.99
N LYS A 37 -16.73 9.36 11.76
CA LYS A 37 -16.58 7.90 11.79
C LYS A 37 -16.88 7.25 10.44
N ASN A 38 -17.82 7.82 9.67
CA ASN A 38 -18.18 7.27 8.34
C ASN A 38 -17.04 7.44 7.35
N ASP A 39 -16.39 8.62 7.31
CA ASP A 39 -15.23 8.83 6.43
C ASP A 39 -14.10 7.85 6.74
N LEU A 40 -13.90 7.56 8.03
CA LEU A 40 -12.90 6.60 8.46
C LEU A 40 -13.27 5.15 8.07
N ALA A 41 -14.55 4.79 8.17
CA ALA A 41 -15.04 3.50 7.69
C ALA A 41 -14.84 3.35 6.17
N ASP A 42 -15.09 4.41 5.40
CA ASP A 42 -14.88 4.43 3.95
C ASP A 42 -13.38 4.25 3.59
N ILE A 43 -12.47 4.85 4.36
CA ILE A 43 -11.02 4.63 4.23
C ILE A 43 -10.67 3.15 4.46
N PHE A 44 -11.15 2.55 5.55
CA PHE A 44 -10.87 1.14 5.83
C PHE A 44 -11.44 0.21 4.77
N PHE A 45 -12.65 0.50 4.27
CA PHE A 45 -13.22 -0.22 3.13
C PHE A 45 -12.35 -0.09 1.88
N ALA A 46 -11.87 1.12 1.56
CA ALA A 46 -10.96 1.34 0.43
C ALA A 46 -9.63 0.59 0.58
N LEU A 47 -9.08 0.50 1.78
CA LEU A 47 -7.86 -0.27 2.07
C LEU A 47 -8.08 -1.79 1.93
N SER A 48 -9.21 -2.30 2.42
CA SER A 48 -9.59 -3.71 2.21
C SER A 48 -9.75 -4.03 0.73
N TYR A 49 -10.45 -3.18 -0.02
CA TYR A 49 -10.59 -3.33 -1.47
C TYR A 49 -9.24 -3.27 -2.18
N PHE A 50 -8.34 -2.38 -1.75
CA PHE A 50 -6.97 -2.29 -2.27
C PHE A 50 -6.21 -3.61 -2.11
N PHE A 51 -6.30 -4.27 -0.95
CA PHE A 51 -5.65 -5.56 -0.73
C PHE A 51 -6.12 -6.62 -1.71
N GLU A 52 -7.43 -6.78 -1.85
CA GLU A 52 -8.02 -7.80 -2.71
C GLU A 52 -7.72 -7.58 -4.20
N ASN A 53 -7.66 -6.31 -4.62
CA ASN A 53 -7.64 -5.96 -6.04
C ASN A 53 -6.28 -5.52 -6.57
N HIS A 54 -5.32 -5.18 -5.71
CA HIS A 54 -3.99 -4.74 -6.12
C HIS A 54 -2.91 -5.68 -5.60
N LEU A 55 -2.79 -5.84 -4.27
CA LEU A 55 -1.71 -6.67 -3.69
C LEU A 55 -1.79 -8.15 -4.12
N ILE A 56 -2.99 -8.73 -4.16
CA ILE A 56 -3.17 -10.12 -4.65
C ILE A 56 -2.78 -10.24 -6.12
N LYS A 57 -3.13 -9.26 -6.96
CA LYS A 57 -2.80 -9.30 -8.40
C LYS A 57 -1.30 -9.19 -8.63
N GLU A 58 -0.65 -8.29 -7.90
CA GLU A 58 0.81 -8.16 -7.87
C GLU A 58 1.49 -9.46 -7.43
N GLU A 59 1.03 -10.08 -6.34
CA GLU A 59 1.55 -11.36 -5.87
C GLU A 59 1.40 -12.47 -6.92
N LEU A 60 0.21 -12.61 -7.53
CA LEU A 60 -0.03 -13.57 -8.60
C LEU A 60 0.89 -13.34 -9.79
N TYR A 61 1.11 -12.08 -10.16
CA TYR A 61 2.00 -11.70 -11.24
C TYR A 61 3.45 -12.08 -10.92
N LEU A 62 3.99 -11.68 -9.76
CA LEU A 62 5.36 -11.98 -9.37
C LEU A 62 5.62 -13.47 -9.23
N LYS A 63 4.65 -14.20 -8.67
CA LYS A 63 4.69 -15.67 -8.60
C LYS A 63 4.73 -16.29 -10.00
N SER A 64 3.91 -15.80 -10.94
CA SER A 64 3.90 -16.31 -12.32
C SER A 64 5.22 -16.06 -13.07
N LYS A 65 5.94 -15.00 -12.68
CA LYS A 65 7.26 -14.66 -13.24
C LYS A 65 8.41 -15.41 -12.56
N GLY A 66 8.14 -16.09 -11.45
CA GLY A 66 9.15 -16.80 -10.66
C GLY A 66 10.12 -15.86 -9.95
N TYR A 67 9.64 -14.69 -9.51
CA TYR A 67 10.48 -13.71 -8.81
C TYR A 67 11.12 -14.33 -7.55
N PRO A 68 12.47 -14.35 -7.42
CA PRO A 68 13.14 -15.08 -6.35
C PRO A 68 12.80 -14.59 -4.93
N ASN A 69 12.52 -13.29 -4.76
CA ASN A 69 12.20 -12.69 -3.47
C ASN A 69 10.68 -12.60 -3.21
N PHE A 70 9.87 -13.39 -3.92
CA PHE A 70 8.41 -13.39 -3.79
C PHE A 70 7.94 -13.58 -2.35
N ASP A 71 8.52 -14.52 -1.60
CA ASP A 71 8.07 -14.82 -0.24
C ASP A 71 8.27 -13.62 0.72
N ASN A 72 9.42 -12.93 0.63
CA ASN A 72 9.67 -11.72 1.42
C ASN A 72 8.74 -10.57 1.04
N HIS A 73 8.48 -10.40 -0.25
CA HIS A 73 7.54 -9.40 -0.75
C HIS A 73 6.12 -9.67 -0.24
N LYS A 74 5.67 -10.92 -0.28
CA LYS A 74 4.38 -11.35 0.28
C LYS A 74 4.30 -11.15 1.80
N ILE A 75 5.37 -11.40 2.54
CA ILE A 75 5.42 -11.11 3.99
C ILE A 75 5.24 -9.61 4.23
N SER A 76 5.87 -8.75 3.42
CA SER A 76 5.69 -7.29 3.52
C SER A 76 4.23 -6.86 3.31
N HIS A 77 3.51 -7.48 2.36
CA HIS A 77 2.08 -7.27 2.15
C HIS A 77 1.25 -7.74 3.35
N PHE A 78 1.54 -8.93 3.86
CA PHE A 78 0.84 -9.48 5.01
C PHE A 78 0.98 -8.60 6.26
N GLU A 79 2.19 -8.11 6.56
CA GLU A 79 2.41 -7.20 7.70
C GLU A 79 1.69 -5.86 7.51
N PHE A 80 1.59 -5.36 6.28
CA PHE A 80 0.80 -4.16 5.99
C PHE A 80 -0.67 -4.34 6.33
N ILE A 81 -1.26 -5.45 5.86
CA ILE A 81 -2.65 -5.81 6.14
C ILE A 81 -2.88 -5.91 7.65
N LYS A 82 -1.98 -6.60 8.36
CA LYS A 82 -2.05 -6.73 9.83
C LYS A 82 -1.92 -5.40 10.56
N GLY A 83 -1.15 -4.45 10.02
CA GLY A 83 -1.09 -3.09 10.57
C GLY A 83 -2.40 -2.32 10.37
N ILE A 84 -3.02 -2.43 9.20
CA ILE A 84 -4.34 -1.82 8.94
C ILE A 84 -5.43 -2.41 9.84
N GLU A 85 -5.48 -3.74 10.00
CA GLU A 85 -6.41 -4.39 10.92
C GLU A 85 -6.24 -3.87 12.37
N ARG A 86 -5.01 -3.73 12.85
CA ARG A 86 -4.73 -3.17 14.18
C ARG A 86 -5.19 -1.72 14.32
N LEU A 87 -5.04 -0.90 13.28
CA LEU A 87 -5.52 0.49 13.29
C LEU A 87 -7.05 0.56 13.26
N MET A 88 -7.69 -0.39 12.58
CA MET A 88 -9.14 -0.55 12.56
C MET A 88 -9.68 -0.93 13.95
N ASP A 89 -9.10 -1.93 14.61
CA ASP A 89 -9.59 -2.34 15.94
C ASP A 89 -9.50 -1.23 17.01
N ASN A 90 -8.61 -0.24 16.81
CA ASN A 90 -8.38 0.86 17.74
C ASN A 90 -9.12 2.16 17.38
N TYR A 91 -9.86 2.24 16.27
CA TYR A 91 -10.38 3.50 15.74
C TYR A 91 -11.51 4.15 16.55
N GLU A 92 -12.20 3.38 17.41
CA GLU A 92 -13.32 3.88 18.20
C GLU A 92 -12.92 5.00 19.18
N SER A 93 -11.61 5.11 19.47
CA SER A 93 -11.04 5.97 20.49
C SER A 93 -10.89 7.44 20.06
N ASN A 94 -10.55 7.73 18.79
CA ASN A 94 -10.42 9.10 18.24
C ASN A 94 -10.13 9.10 16.72
N VAL A 95 -11.09 9.56 15.89
CA VAL A 95 -10.96 9.63 14.42
C VAL A 95 -9.72 10.39 13.96
N ASN A 96 -9.41 11.54 14.58
CA ASN A 96 -8.30 12.38 14.14
C ASN A 96 -6.94 11.74 14.41
N ASN A 97 -6.82 10.97 15.51
CA ASN A 97 -5.58 10.25 15.80
C ASN A 97 -5.43 9.08 14.83
N THR A 98 -6.49 8.30 14.59
CA THR A 98 -6.45 7.18 13.64
C THR A 98 -6.06 7.65 12.23
N LEU A 99 -6.57 8.79 11.75
CA LEU A 99 -6.16 9.34 10.46
C LEU A 99 -4.68 9.74 10.40
N LYS A 100 -4.11 10.25 11.50
CA LYS A 100 -2.67 10.56 11.57
C LYS A 100 -1.84 9.27 11.54
N ASP A 101 -2.25 8.28 12.31
CA ASP A 101 -1.56 6.99 12.38
C ASP A 101 -1.63 6.26 11.03
N LEU A 102 -2.80 6.30 10.35
CA LEU A 102 -2.97 5.75 9.00
C LEU A 102 -2.07 6.43 7.97
N ASP A 103 -2.04 7.76 7.95
CA ASP A 103 -1.20 8.49 6.98
C ASP A 103 0.29 8.16 7.16
N MET A 104 0.76 8.15 8.42
CA MET A 104 2.14 7.79 8.74
C MET A 104 2.43 6.35 8.35
N PHE A 105 1.59 5.40 8.76
CA PHE A 105 1.77 3.98 8.50
C PHE A 105 1.78 3.65 7.00
N ILE A 106 0.82 4.20 6.23
CA ILE A 106 0.76 4.02 4.77
C ILE A 106 1.99 4.62 4.10
N GLY A 107 2.38 5.84 4.50
CA GLY A 107 3.53 6.53 3.91
C GLY A 107 4.85 5.82 4.15
N GLU A 108 5.07 5.35 5.38
CA GLU A 108 6.27 4.60 5.76
C GLU A 108 6.33 3.25 5.04
N TRP A 109 5.22 2.51 5.02
CA TRP A 109 5.16 1.23 4.35
C TRP A 109 5.41 1.37 2.84
N LEU A 110 4.71 2.29 2.16
CA LEU A 110 4.85 2.49 0.72
C LEU A 110 6.29 2.88 0.36
N HIS A 111 6.91 3.74 1.17
CA HIS A 111 8.31 4.14 0.97
C HIS A 111 9.27 2.97 1.11
N SER A 112 9.17 2.25 2.22
CA SER A 112 10.05 1.12 2.54
C SER A 112 9.89 0.01 1.52
N HIS A 113 8.65 -0.36 1.20
CA HIS A 113 8.30 -1.40 0.25
C HIS A 113 8.87 -1.09 -1.14
N SER A 114 8.57 0.12 -1.67
CA SER A 114 9.07 0.54 -2.98
C SER A 114 10.61 0.56 -3.02
N SER A 115 11.26 1.03 -1.96
CA SER A 115 12.72 1.12 -1.91
C SER A 115 13.40 -0.25 -1.86
N ASN A 116 12.78 -1.21 -1.16
CA ASN A 116 13.35 -2.54 -0.97
C ASN A 116 13.15 -3.45 -2.18
N TYR A 117 12.06 -3.29 -2.94
CA TYR A 117 11.69 -4.25 -3.98
C TYR A 117 11.79 -3.71 -5.39
N ASN A 118 11.58 -2.42 -5.64
CA ASN A 118 11.40 -1.92 -7.02
C ASN A 118 12.61 -2.18 -7.92
N ARG A 119 13.83 -1.85 -7.47
CA ARG A 119 15.03 -2.02 -8.33
C ARG A 119 15.26 -3.48 -8.70
N ASP A 120 15.38 -4.35 -7.69
CA ASP A 120 15.71 -5.76 -7.89
C ASP A 120 14.61 -6.50 -8.68
N MET A 121 13.35 -6.16 -8.42
CA MET A 121 12.20 -6.68 -9.16
C MET A 121 12.20 -6.23 -10.61
N VAL A 122 12.42 -4.93 -10.88
CA VAL A 122 12.47 -4.38 -12.23
C VAL A 122 13.61 -4.99 -13.03
N ASP A 123 14.80 -5.11 -12.43
CA ASP A 123 15.96 -5.72 -13.07
C ASP A 123 15.67 -7.19 -13.43
N TYR A 124 15.12 -7.96 -12.50
CA TYR A 124 14.74 -9.35 -12.75
C TYR A 124 13.69 -9.50 -13.87
N LEU A 125 12.64 -8.68 -13.84
CA LEU A 125 11.54 -8.78 -14.78
C LEU A 125 11.92 -8.27 -16.19
N ASN A 126 12.84 -7.32 -16.30
CA ASN A 126 13.36 -6.85 -17.58
C ASN A 126 14.35 -7.85 -18.23
N GLN A 127 15.08 -8.64 -17.44
CA GLN A 127 15.97 -9.69 -17.96
C GLN A 127 15.21 -10.90 -18.55
N LYS A 128 13.95 -11.08 -18.19
CA LYS A 128 13.06 -12.14 -18.70
C LYS A 128 12.19 -11.73 -19.90
N LYS A 129 12.53 -10.63 -20.59
CA LYS A 129 11.85 -10.24 -21.84
C LYS A 129 12.19 -11.16 -23.00
#